data_AF-A0AAC9MVC9-F1
#
_entry.id   AF-A0AAC9MVC9-F1
#
_cell.length_a   1.000
_cell.length_b   1.000
_cell.length_c   1.000
_cell.angle_alpha   90.00
_cell.angle_beta   90.00
_cell.angle_gamma   90.00
#
_symmetry.space_group_name_H-M   'P 1'
#
loop_
_entity.id
_entity.type
_entity.pdbx_description
1 polymer ?
#
loop_
_entity_poly.entity_id
_entity_poly.type
_entity_poly.pdbx_seq_one_letter_code
_entity_poly.pdbx_strand_id
1 'polypeptide(L)'
;MALINLFPNSMVVAQLKAIVEYQDEYDPATGRIRITGVIQEGVYRHVINILRLLAELTEQGLMATAGINKATLLKVAIFHDLAKIQPRLEVGDVVDPKDAFEPGQLHAFRGASLARRVHHMEQDIVHLIKYHHHEEGELPADFPPHLLPMHRLFRLLDGLSAGITRRGSRVNLKVMGTLVQVREESTHPAYNRCLELDLYSGKAELKSLDRWAGGGY
;
A
#
# COMPACT_ATOMS: atom_id res chain seq x y z
N MET A 1 11.92 18.89 -5.74
CA MET A 1 12.57 19.22 -4.45
C MET A 1 11.57 19.28 -3.28
N ALA A 2 10.55 18.40 -3.20
CA ALA A 2 9.51 18.47 -2.15
C ALA A 2 9.36 17.19 -1.28
N LEU A 3 10.03 16.08 -1.63
CA LEU A 3 9.93 14.81 -0.89
C LEU A 3 10.81 14.73 0.36
N ILE A 4 11.91 15.50 0.42
CA ILE A 4 12.88 15.45 1.53
C ILE A 4 12.28 15.98 2.84
N ASN A 5 11.33 16.92 2.77
CA ASN A 5 10.68 17.50 3.95
C ASN A 5 9.51 16.66 4.50
N LEU A 6 9.14 15.55 3.84
CA LEU A 6 8.06 14.66 4.30
C LEU A 6 8.56 13.64 5.34
N PHE A 7 9.83 13.27 5.29
CA PHE A 7 10.39 12.32 6.24
C PHE A 7 10.85 13.04 7.51
N PRO A 8 10.35 12.62 8.69
CA PRO A 8 10.63 13.31 9.94
C PRO A 8 12.07 13.13 10.43
N ASN A 9 12.79 12.12 9.91
CA ASN A 9 14.12 11.75 10.39
C ASN A 9 14.90 10.95 9.33
N SER A 10 16.18 11.25 9.14
CA SER A 10 17.10 10.51 8.25
C SER A 10 17.25 9.04 8.65
N MET A 11 17.10 8.70 9.93
CA MET A 11 17.11 7.31 10.41
C MET A 11 15.94 6.50 9.88
N VAL A 12 14.74 7.08 9.79
CA VAL A 12 13.56 6.40 9.21
C VAL A 12 13.81 6.10 7.74
N VAL A 13 14.37 7.07 7.00
CA VAL A 13 14.74 6.87 5.59
C VAL A 13 15.78 5.77 5.44
N ALA A 14 16.84 5.77 6.26
CA ALA A 14 17.87 4.75 6.24
C ALA A 14 17.29 3.35 6.51
N GLN A 15 16.37 3.22 7.47
CA GLN A 15 15.72 1.96 7.80
C GLN A 15 14.83 1.45 6.66
N LEU A 16 14.01 2.32 6.04
CA LEU A 16 13.21 1.95 4.86
C LEU A 16 14.09 1.51 3.68
N LYS A 17 15.23 2.19 3.48
CA LYS A 17 16.18 1.87 2.41
C LYS A 17 16.92 0.55 2.63
N ALA A 18 17.05 0.11 3.88
CA ALA A 18 17.70 -1.15 4.21
C ALA A 18 16.83 -2.38 3.87
N ILE A 19 15.52 -2.22 3.65
CA ILE A 19 14.61 -3.32 3.39
C ILE A 19 14.37 -3.45 1.87
N VAL A 20 14.72 -4.61 1.33
CA VAL A 20 14.54 -4.93 -0.09
C VAL A 20 13.11 -5.35 -0.41
N GLU A 21 12.76 -5.32 -1.69
CA GLU A 21 11.56 -5.95 -2.24
C GLU A 21 11.99 -6.90 -3.35
N TYR A 22 11.13 -7.86 -3.71
CA TYR A 22 11.43 -8.86 -4.73
C TYR A 22 10.53 -8.72 -5.94
N GLN A 23 11.09 -9.04 -7.09
CA GLN A 23 10.33 -9.38 -8.29
C GLN A 23 10.34 -10.90 -8.42
N ASP A 24 9.19 -11.45 -8.79
CA ASP A 24 9.01 -12.88 -8.83
C ASP A 24 8.07 -13.31 -9.94
N GLU A 25 8.18 -14.58 -10.31
CA GLU A 25 7.26 -15.28 -11.20
C GLU A 25 6.61 -16.43 -10.44
N TYR A 26 5.29 -16.44 -10.42
CA TYR A 26 4.49 -17.48 -9.77
C TYR A 26 4.30 -18.68 -10.70
N ASP A 27 4.61 -19.87 -10.20
CA ASP A 27 4.28 -21.14 -10.84
C ASP A 27 2.95 -21.69 -10.27
N PRO A 28 1.84 -21.66 -11.03
CA PRO A 28 0.54 -22.12 -10.55
C PRO A 28 0.47 -23.64 -10.33
N ALA A 29 1.35 -24.44 -10.95
CA ALA A 29 1.34 -25.89 -10.78
C ALA A 29 1.89 -26.31 -9.41
N THR A 30 2.88 -25.57 -8.91
CA THR A 30 3.57 -25.86 -7.64
C THR A 30 3.18 -24.91 -6.52
N GLY A 31 2.58 -23.76 -6.84
CA GLY A 31 2.30 -22.69 -5.88
C GLY A 31 3.54 -21.91 -5.43
N ARG A 32 4.71 -22.19 -6.04
CA ARG A 32 5.98 -21.56 -5.68
C ARG A 32 6.22 -20.31 -6.49
N ILE A 33 7.16 -19.50 -6.01
CA ILE A 33 7.65 -18.33 -6.75
C ILE A 33 9.13 -18.52 -7.10
N ARG A 34 9.53 -18.04 -8.27
CA ARG A 34 10.92 -17.89 -8.67
C ARG A 34 11.30 -16.42 -8.57
N ILE A 35 12.35 -16.09 -7.83
CA ILE A 35 12.86 -14.73 -7.73
C ILE A 35 13.55 -14.34 -9.04
N THR A 36 13.08 -13.26 -9.66
CA THR A 36 13.62 -12.75 -10.93
C THR A 36 14.38 -11.43 -10.76
N GLY A 37 14.22 -10.76 -9.62
CA GLY A 37 14.91 -9.52 -9.32
C GLY A 37 14.90 -9.18 -7.84
N VAL A 38 15.94 -8.47 -7.39
CA VAL A 38 16.04 -7.89 -6.05
C VAL A 38 16.02 -6.37 -6.17
N ILE A 39 15.01 -5.74 -5.59
CA ILE A 39 14.81 -4.30 -5.61
C ILE A 39 15.48 -3.70 -4.36
N GLN A 40 16.68 -3.15 -4.57
CA GLN A 40 17.38 -2.38 -3.54
C GLN A 40 16.57 -1.13 -3.16
N GLU A 41 16.56 -0.82 -1.86
CA GLU A 41 15.70 0.24 -1.29
C GLU A 41 14.21 0.00 -1.59
N GLY A 42 13.78 -1.26 -1.69
CA GLY A 42 12.45 -1.64 -2.16
C GLY A 42 11.31 -1.05 -1.34
N VAL A 43 11.38 -1.15 -0.01
CA VAL A 43 10.35 -0.59 0.87
C VAL A 43 10.34 0.94 0.81
N TYR A 44 11.50 1.58 0.70
CA TYR A 44 11.56 3.02 0.49
C TYR A 44 10.86 3.44 -0.82
N ARG A 45 11.11 2.73 -1.94
CA ARG A 45 10.44 2.98 -3.22
C ARG A 45 8.92 2.77 -3.12
N HIS A 46 8.49 1.72 -2.43
CA HIS A 46 7.08 1.45 -2.12
C HIS A 46 6.42 2.62 -1.39
N VAL A 47 7.03 3.10 -0.30
CA VAL A 47 6.53 4.29 0.43
C VAL A 47 6.46 5.51 -0.46
N ILE A 48 7.48 5.78 -1.28
CA ILE A 48 7.48 6.91 -2.21
C ILE A 48 6.32 6.80 -3.21
N ASN A 49 6.01 5.60 -3.71
CA ASN A 49 4.88 5.38 -4.60
C ASN A 49 3.54 5.67 -3.90
N ILE A 50 3.35 5.26 -2.64
CA ILE A 50 2.17 5.65 -1.85
C ILE A 50 2.05 7.17 -1.73
N LEU A 51 3.15 7.84 -1.39
CA LEU A 51 3.16 9.31 -1.23
C LEU A 51 2.83 10.03 -2.55
N ARG A 52 3.27 9.50 -3.71
CA ARG A 52 2.92 10.03 -5.02
C ARG A 52 1.42 9.87 -5.33
N LEU A 53 0.86 8.68 -5.08
CA LEU A 53 -0.57 8.43 -5.26
C LEU A 53 -1.41 9.31 -4.33
N LEU A 54 -0.98 9.50 -3.07
CA LEU A 54 -1.64 10.42 -2.14
C LEU A 54 -1.60 11.88 -2.61
N ALA A 55 -0.49 12.31 -3.22
CA ALA A 55 -0.38 13.65 -3.78
C ALA A 55 -1.37 13.85 -4.94
N GLU A 56 -1.43 12.89 -5.88
CA GLU A 56 -2.40 12.89 -6.98
C GLU A 56 -3.84 12.95 -6.47
N LEU A 57 -4.21 12.10 -5.51
CA LEU A 57 -5.54 12.13 -4.89
C LEU A 57 -5.84 13.44 -4.15
N THR A 58 -4.82 14.06 -3.56
CA THR A 58 -4.97 15.38 -2.92
C THR A 58 -5.26 16.46 -3.95
N GLU A 59 -4.56 16.47 -5.08
CA GLU A 59 -4.78 17.42 -6.18
C GLU A 59 -6.18 17.27 -6.78
N GLN A 60 -6.74 16.05 -6.78
CA GLN A 60 -8.12 15.77 -7.19
C GLN A 60 -9.17 16.06 -6.10
N GLY A 61 -8.78 16.64 -4.96
CA GLY A 61 -9.71 17.09 -3.92
C GLY A 61 -10.13 16.04 -2.89
N LEU A 62 -9.56 14.82 -2.90
CA LEU A 62 -9.97 13.77 -1.96
C LEU A 62 -9.83 14.18 -0.49
N MET A 63 -8.81 14.97 -0.17
CA MET A 63 -8.53 15.44 1.20
C MET A 63 -9.55 16.48 1.70
N ALA A 64 -10.42 17.01 0.83
CA ALA A 64 -11.55 17.85 1.23
C ALA A 64 -12.77 17.03 1.70
N THR A 65 -12.75 15.72 1.50
CA THR A 65 -13.79 14.79 1.94
C THR A 65 -13.73 14.62 3.46
N ALA A 66 -14.87 14.65 4.14
CA ALA A 66 -14.92 14.46 5.59
C ALA A 66 -14.30 13.11 6.01
N GLY A 67 -13.72 13.03 7.20
CA GLY A 67 -13.10 11.79 7.69
C GLY A 67 -11.80 11.36 7.00
N ILE A 68 -11.32 12.08 5.98
CA ILE A 68 -10.01 11.86 5.37
C ILE A 68 -9.00 12.86 5.92
N ASN A 69 -8.02 12.38 6.70
CA ASN A 69 -6.98 13.22 7.28
C ASN A 69 -5.64 13.00 6.56
N LYS A 70 -5.22 14.01 5.77
CA LYS A 70 -3.96 13.97 5.02
C LYS A 70 -2.74 13.70 5.91
N ALA A 71 -2.62 14.38 7.04
CA ALA A 71 -1.46 14.25 7.93
C ALA A 71 -1.34 12.84 8.53
N THR A 72 -2.49 12.23 8.84
CA THR A 72 -2.58 10.85 9.30
C THR A 72 -2.10 9.88 8.22
N LEU A 73 -2.66 9.97 7.00
CA LEU A 73 -2.29 9.10 5.88
C LEU A 73 -0.80 9.21 5.49
N LEU A 74 -0.22 10.41 5.54
CA LEU A 74 1.22 10.61 5.29
C LEU A 74 2.07 9.87 6.34
N LYS A 75 1.71 9.96 7.63
CA LYS A 75 2.42 9.24 8.69
C LYS A 75 2.22 7.72 8.55
N VAL A 76 1.01 7.25 8.26
CA VAL A 76 0.78 5.81 8.04
C VAL A 76 1.63 5.31 6.87
N ALA A 77 1.64 6.02 5.73
CA ALA A 77 2.46 5.66 4.57
C ALA A 77 3.95 5.52 4.91
N ILE A 78 4.52 6.43 5.68
CA ILE A 78 5.95 6.40 6.01
C ILE A 78 6.29 5.24 6.97
N PHE A 79 5.39 4.91 7.90
CA PHE A 79 5.72 4.04 9.04
C PHE A 79 5.15 2.62 8.97
N HIS A 80 4.16 2.34 8.10
CA HIS A 80 3.46 1.05 8.10
C HIS A 80 4.38 -0.17 7.92
N ASP A 81 5.36 -0.06 7.02
CA ASP A 81 6.32 -1.12 6.67
C ASP A 81 7.71 -0.93 7.29
N LEU A 82 7.87 0.03 8.21
CA LEU A 82 9.18 0.34 8.81
C LEU A 82 9.78 -0.85 9.59
N ALA A 83 8.94 -1.76 10.08
CA ALA A 83 9.32 -2.95 10.84
C ALA A 83 9.22 -4.27 10.03
N LYS A 84 9.17 -4.18 8.70
CA LYS A 84 9.12 -5.33 7.81
C LYS A 84 10.45 -6.08 7.82
N ILE A 85 10.37 -7.40 7.93
CA ILE A 85 11.52 -8.30 7.84
C ILE A 85 11.40 -9.04 6.52
N GLN A 86 12.49 -9.07 5.76
CA GLN A 86 12.56 -9.79 4.50
C GLN A 86 13.57 -10.93 4.61
N PRO A 87 13.30 -12.09 3.97
CA PRO A 87 14.31 -13.13 3.81
C PRO A 87 15.48 -12.59 2.99
N ARG A 88 16.60 -13.32 2.98
CA ARG A 88 17.70 -13.08 2.05
C ARG A 88 17.59 -14.07 0.91
N LEU A 89 17.04 -13.62 -0.21
CA LEU A 89 16.89 -14.40 -1.43
C LEU A 89 17.72 -13.81 -2.58
N GLU A 90 18.16 -14.66 -3.48
CA GLU A 90 18.91 -14.35 -4.68
C GLU A 90 18.07 -14.59 -5.95
N VAL A 91 18.49 -14.00 -7.06
CA VAL A 91 17.84 -14.23 -8.36
C VAL A 91 18.04 -15.70 -8.76
N GLY A 92 16.95 -16.37 -9.11
CA GLY A 92 16.92 -17.79 -9.43
C GLY A 92 16.41 -18.68 -8.30
N ASP A 93 16.34 -18.17 -7.06
CA ASP A 93 15.76 -18.92 -5.94
C ASP A 93 14.30 -19.27 -6.22
N VAL A 94 13.94 -20.53 -5.95
CA VAL A 94 12.56 -21.04 -6.04
C VAL A 94 12.10 -21.42 -4.64
N VAL A 95 11.15 -20.66 -4.11
CA VAL A 95 10.69 -20.81 -2.72
C VAL A 95 9.17 -20.94 -2.65
N ASP A 96 8.68 -21.59 -1.60
CA ASP A 96 7.28 -21.44 -1.20
C ASP A 96 7.12 -20.05 -0.53
N PRO A 97 6.28 -19.15 -1.07
CA PRO A 97 6.11 -17.82 -0.49
C PRO A 97 5.61 -17.85 0.96
N LYS A 98 4.83 -18.87 1.36
CA LYS A 98 4.31 -18.98 2.73
C LYS A 98 5.37 -19.37 3.75
N ASP A 99 6.41 -20.06 3.31
CA ASP A 99 7.53 -20.47 4.15
C ASP A 99 8.63 -19.40 4.18
N ALA A 100 8.87 -18.74 3.06
CA ALA A 100 9.95 -17.76 2.91
C ALA A 100 9.62 -16.37 3.47
N PHE A 101 8.37 -15.93 3.34
CA PHE A 101 7.95 -14.59 3.77
C PHE A 101 7.07 -14.68 5.01
N GLU A 102 7.25 -13.74 5.93
CA GLU A 102 6.38 -13.65 7.09
C GLU A 102 4.96 -13.19 6.69
N PRO A 103 3.92 -13.64 7.41
CA PRO A 103 2.59 -13.07 7.26
C PRO A 103 2.59 -11.56 7.50
N GLY A 104 1.93 -10.81 6.61
CA GLY A 104 1.94 -9.34 6.64
C GLY A 104 1.40 -8.74 7.95
N GLN A 105 0.51 -9.45 8.65
CA GLN A 105 0.02 -8.97 9.95
C GLN A 105 1.14 -8.85 10.99
N LEU A 106 2.18 -9.70 10.93
CA LEU A 106 3.26 -9.68 11.90
C LEU A 106 4.06 -8.38 11.83
N HIS A 107 4.44 -7.93 10.63
CA HIS A 107 5.16 -6.67 10.49
C HIS A 107 4.25 -5.48 10.77
N ALA A 108 2.95 -5.56 10.45
CA ALA A 108 1.98 -4.52 10.80
C ALA A 108 1.88 -4.33 12.32
N PHE A 109 1.80 -5.41 13.10
CA PHE A 109 1.79 -5.35 14.57
C PHE A 109 3.09 -4.77 15.15
N ARG A 110 4.24 -5.18 14.60
CA ARG A 110 5.54 -4.63 15.02
C ARG A 110 5.69 -3.15 14.65
N GLY A 111 5.27 -2.77 13.44
CA GLY A 111 5.26 -1.39 12.96
C GLY A 111 4.38 -0.49 13.83
N ALA A 112 3.19 -0.96 14.19
CA ALA A 112 2.30 -0.24 15.10
C ALA A 112 2.92 -0.06 16.50
N SER A 113 3.61 -1.09 16.99
CA SER A 113 4.32 -1.01 18.27
C SER A 113 5.46 0.00 18.24
N LEU A 114 6.23 0.04 17.14
CA LEU A 114 7.30 1.01 16.91
C LEU A 114 6.74 2.44 16.81
N ALA A 115 5.70 2.63 16.01
CA ALA A 115 5.00 3.91 15.85
C ALA A 115 4.52 4.48 17.20
N ARG A 116 3.92 3.64 18.04
CA ARG A 116 3.44 4.06 19.37
C ARG A 116 4.57 4.34 20.35
N ARG A 117 5.53 3.42 20.49
CA ARG A 117 6.50 3.45 21.60
C ARG A 117 7.72 4.33 21.32
N VAL A 118 8.14 4.42 20.07
CA VAL A 118 9.37 5.13 19.67
C VAL A 118 9.06 6.45 19.01
N HIS A 119 8.03 6.49 18.16
CA HIS A 119 7.65 7.70 17.43
C HIS A 119 6.49 8.46 18.07
N HIS A 120 5.97 7.98 19.21
CA HIS A 120 4.90 8.60 20.00
C HIS A 120 3.69 9.03 19.16
N MET A 121 3.31 8.20 18.20
CA MET A 121 2.21 8.50 17.29
C MET A 121 0.85 8.36 17.97
N GLU A 122 -0.10 9.17 17.51
CA GLU A 122 -1.50 9.13 17.92
C GLU A 122 -2.13 7.77 17.61
N GLN A 123 -3.14 7.41 18.42
CA GLN A 123 -3.78 6.10 18.38
C GLN A 123 -4.38 5.76 17.01
N ASP A 124 -4.92 6.75 16.30
CA ASP A 124 -5.51 6.57 14.97
C ASP A 124 -4.49 6.10 13.93
N ILE A 125 -3.29 6.70 13.95
CA ILE A 125 -2.17 6.28 13.09
C ILE A 125 -1.73 4.86 13.46
N VAL A 126 -1.64 4.58 14.77
CA VAL A 126 -1.26 3.25 15.27
C VAL A 126 -2.27 2.19 14.82
N HIS A 127 -3.57 2.47 14.86
CA HIS A 127 -4.61 1.54 14.38
C HIS A 127 -4.51 1.29 12.87
N LEU A 128 -4.33 2.33 12.07
CA LEU A 128 -4.19 2.19 10.61
C LEU A 128 -2.94 1.38 10.25
N ILE A 129 -1.80 1.63 10.90
CA ILE A 129 -0.60 0.80 10.73
C ILE A 129 -0.86 -0.64 11.19
N LYS A 130 -1.52 -0.84 12.33
CA LYS A 130 -1.73 -2.18 12.89
C LYS A 130 -2.57 -3.08 11.99
N TYR A 131 -3.57 -2.51 11.33
CA TYR A 131 -4.61 -3.27 10.62
C TYR A 131 -4.61 -3.10 9.10
N HIS A 132 -3.55 -2.52 8.50
CA HIS A 132 -3.51 -2.35 7.03
C HIS A 132 -3.50 -3.67 6.24
N HIS A 133 -3.03 -4.79 6.81
CA HIS A 133 -3.15 -6.11 6.17
C HIS A 133 -4.46 -6.84 6.45
N HIS A 134 -5.39 -6.25 7.20
CA HIS A 134 -6.66 -6.89 7.56
C HIS A 134 -7.77 -6.46 6.61
N GLU A 135 -8.56 -7.43 6.16
CA GLU A 135 -9.86 -7.15 5.57
C GLU A 135 -10.79 -6.48 6.58
N GLU A 136 -11.80 -5.76 6.10
CA GLU A 136 -12.72 -5.04 7.00
C GLU A 136 -13.45 -6.00 7.97
N GLY A 137 -13.79 -7.21 7.50
CA GLY A 137 -14.38 -8.26 8.34
C GLY A 137 -13.42 -8.91 9.35
N GLU A 138 -12.11 -8.65 9.24
CA GLU A 138 -11.08 -9.13 10.17
C GLU A 138 -10.71 -8.07 11.22
N LEU A 139 -11.26 -6.85 11.11
CA LEU A 139 -11.06 -5.79 12.10
C LEU A 139 -11.71 -6.18 13.44
N PRO A 140 -11.10 -5.78 14.57
CA PRO A 140 -11.71 -6.04 15.86
C PRO A 140 -13.01 -5.24 16.01
N ALA A 141 -13.94 -5.74 16.82
CA ALA A 141 -15.25 -5.11 17.03
C ALA A 141 -15.18 -3.68 17.59
N ASP A 142 -14.07 -3.32 18.24
CA ASP A 142 -13.78 -2.00 18.78
C ASP A 142 -12.93 -1.11 17.84
N PHE A 143 -12.71 -1.53 16.58
CA PHE A 143 -12.00 -0.70 15.61
C PHE A 143 -12.76 0.63 15.39
N PRO A 144 -12.09 1.79 15.48
CA PRO A 144 -12.80 3.06 15.42
C PRO A 144 -13.48 3.29 14.05
N PRO A 145 -14.82 3.41 13.99
CA PRO A 145 -15.53 3.49 12.72
C PRO A 145 -15.13 4.70 11.86
N HIS A 146 -14.71 5.80 12.49
CA HIS A 146 -14.26 7.00 11.78
C HIS A 146 -12.97 6.79 10.98
N LEU A 147 -12.23 5.70 11.23
CA LEU A 147 -11.01 5.36 10.50
C LEU A 147 -11.27 4.50 9.26
N LEU A 148 -12.48 3.92 9.10
CA LEU A 148 -12.78 3.02 7.98
C LEU A 148 -12.49 3.63 6.61
N PRO A 149 -12.82 4.91 6.31
CA PRO A 149 -12.47 5.50 5.01
C PRO A 149 -10.97 5.58 4.77
N MET A 150 -10.18 5.94 5.79
CA MET A 150 -8.73 5.99 5.69
C MET A 150 -8.10 4.60 5.65
N HIS A 151 -8.67 3.61 6.35
CA HIS A 151 -8.23 2.22 6.30
C HIS A 151 -8.39 1.65 4.89
N ARG A 152 -9.59 1.75 4.32
CA ARG A 152 -9.89 1.30 2.94
C ARG A 152 -8.98 1.97 1.92
N LEU A 153 -8.84 3.30 2.03
CA LEU A 153 -7.96 4.06 1.15
C LEU A 153 -6.51 3.61 1.29
N PHE A 154 -6.01 3.46 2.52
CA PHE A 154 -4.63 3.09 2.74
C PHE A 154 -4.31 1.69 2.23
N ARG A 155 -5.21 0.73 2.43
CA ARG A 155 -5.10 -0.63 1.88
C ARG A 155 -5.04 -0.63 0.36
N LEU A 156 -5.89 0.17 -0.28
CA LEU A 156 -5.89 0.33 -1.72
C LEU A 156 -4.52 0.87 -2.20
N LEU A 157 -4.02 1.91 -1.54
CA LEU A 157 -2.75 2.53 -1.90
C LEU A 157 -1.54 1.62 -1.68
N ASP A 158 -1.51 0.88 -0.58
CA ASP A 158 -0.49 -0.14 -0.27
C ASP A 158 -0.44 -1.24 -1.35
N GLY A 159 -1.60 -1.76 -1.75
CA GLY A 159 -1.70 -2.75 -2.82
C GLY A 159 -1.22 -2.21 -4.17
N LEU A 160 -1.60 -0.98 -4.51
CA LEU A 160 -1.20 -0.34 -5.77
C LEU A 160 0.30 -0.02 -5.80
N SER A 161 0.86 0.50 -4.71
CA SER A 161 2.29 0.79 -4.64
C SER A 161 3.14 -0.47 -4.66
N ALA A 162 2.67 -1.58 -4.10
CA ALA A 162 3.32 -2.89 -4.26
C ALA A 162 3.33 -3.32 -5.74
N GLY A 163 2.23 -3.12 -6.46
CA GLY A 163 2.14 -3.37 -7.90
C GLY A 163 3.08 -2.50 -8.75
N ILE A 164 3.19 -1.22 -8.43
CA ILE A 164 4.14 -0.31 -9.09
C ILE A 164 5.58 -0.76 -8.81
N THR A 165 5.89 -1.09 -7.55
CA THR A 165 7.25 -1.40 -7.09
C THR A 165 7.76 -2.73 -7.64
N ARG A 166 6.97 -3.80 -7.51
CA ARG A 166 7.40 -5.17 -7.83
C ARG A 166 7.17 -5.54 -9.30
N ARG A 167 6.11 -5.01 -9.92
CA ARG A 167 5.66 -5.42 -11.26
C ARG A 167 5.75 -4.31 -12.31
N GLY A 168 6.21 -3.11 -11.93
CA GLY A 168 6.24 -1.96 -12.85
C GLY A 168 4.86 -1.53 -13.33
N SER A 169 3.82 -1.80 -12.53
CA SER A 169 2.44 -1.48 -12.89
C SER A 169 2.25 0.02 -13.07
N ARG A 170 1.42 0.41 -14.03
CA ARG A 170 0.97 1.78 -14.27
C ARG A 170 -0.41 1.95 -13.66
N VAL A 171 -0.56 2.96 -12.81
CA VAL A 171 -1.79 3.23 -12.08
C VAL A 171 -2.27 4.61 -12.46
N ASN A 172 -3.57 4.72 -12.79
CA ASN A 172 -4.27 5.99 -12.92
C ASN A 172 -5.42 6.02 -11.91
N LEU A 173 -5.56 7.14 -11.19
CA LEU A 173 -6.60 7.33 -10.19
C LEU A 173 -7.56 8.44 -10.60
N LYS A 174 -8.85 8.27 -10.31
CA LYS A 174 -9.85 9.33 -10.45
C LYS A 174 -10.72 9.42 -9.20
N VAL A 175 -10.91 10.63 -8.69
CA VAL A 175 -11.76 10.92 -7.52
C VAL A 175 -13.07 11.53 -7.96
N MET A 176 -14.18 11.00 -7.45
CA MET A 176 -15.53 11.52 -7.62
C MET A 176 -16.27 11.50 -6.27
N GLY A 177 -16.10 12.57 -5.48
CA GLY A 177 -16.60 12.60 -4.11
C GLY A 177 -15.91 11.55 -3.23
N THR A 178 -16.67 10.59 -2.69
CA THR A 178 -16.14 9.47 -1.90
C THR A 178 -15.65 8.30 -2.74
N LEU A 179 -15.89 8.32 -4.05
CA LEU A 179 -15.54 7.25 -4.98
C LEU A 179 -14.11 7.43 -5.50
N VAL A 180 -13.28 6.41 -5.35
CA VAL A 180 -11.96 6.30 -5.98
C VAL A 180 -12.04 5.25 -7.08
N GLN A 181 -11.86 5.71 -8.32
CA GLN A 181 -11.71 4.83 -9.47
C GLN A 181 -10.22 4.57 -9.72
N VAL A 182 -9.87 3.33 -10.01
CA VAL A 182 -8.51 2.86 -10.20
C VAL A 182 -8.43 2.12 -11.52
N ARG A 183 -7.45 2.48 -12.33
CA ARG A 183 -7.04 1.69 -13.50
C ARG A 183 -5.59 1.27 -13.31
N GLU A 184 -5.38 -0.03 -13.08
CA GLU A 184 -4.07 -0.64 -12.96
C GLU A 184 -3.77 -1.47 -14.21
N GLU A 185 -2.66 -1.14 -14.87
CA GLU A 185 -2.08 -1.91 -15.97
C GLU A 185 -0.75 -2.49 -15.49
N SER A 186 -0.57 -3.79 -15.57
CA SER A 186 0.62 -4.49 -15.16
C SER A 186 1.24 -5.24 -16.34
N THR A 187 2.54 -5.50 -16.28
CA THR A 187 3.21 -6.41 -17.21
C THR A 187 2.64 -7.83 -17.11
N HIS A 188 2.06 -8.17 -15.95
CA HIS A 188 1.34 -9.42 -15.72
C HIS A 188 -0.17 -9.21 -15.88
N PRO A 189 -0.80 -9.70 -16.97
CA PRO A 189 -2.19 -9.38 -17.29
C PRO A 189 -3.22 -9.73 -16.20
N ALA A 190 -2.91 -10.72 -15.35
CA ALA A 190 -3.76 -11.12 -14.22
C ALA A 190 -3.98 -10.01 -13.17
N TYR A 191 -3.10 -9.00 -13.13
CA TYR A 191 -3.21 -7.85 -12.24
C TYR A 191 -3.85 -6.63 -12.91
N ASN A 192 -4.17 -6.72 -14.21
CA ASN A 192 -4.88 -5.64 -14.88
C ASN A 192 -6.29 -5.54 -14.30
N ARG A 193 -6.65 -4.38 -13.75
CA ARG A 193 -7.97 -4.16 -13.16
C ARG A 193 -8.46 -2.75 -13.33
N CYS A 194 -9.77 -2.62 -13.46
CA CYS A 194 -10.49 -1.38 -13.23
C CYS A 194 -11.35 -1.60 -11.99
N LEU A 195 -11.15 -0.79 -10.95
CA LEU A 195 -11.83 -0.90 -9.66
C LEU A 195 -12.47 0.44 -9.32
N GLU A 196 -13.69 0.42 -8.82
CA GLU A 196 -14.28 1.55 -8.13
C GLU A 196 -14.48 1.19 -6.67
N LEU A 197 -14.02 2.06 -5.77
CA LEU A 197 -14.14 1.89 -4.34
C LEU A 197 -14.78 3.15 -3.75
N ASP A 198 -15.96 2.99 -3.15
CA ASP A 198 -16.54 4.02 -2.30
C ASP A 198 -15.93 3.92 -0.90
N LEU A 199 -15.15 4.92 -0.52
CA LEU A 199 -14.41 4.93 0.75
C LEU A 199 -15.34 4.91 1.97
N TYR A 200 -16.60 5.35 1.84
CA TYR A 200 -17.51 5.46 2.98
C TYR A 200 -18.33 4.19 3.18
N SER A 201 -18.86 3.63 2.09
CA SER A 201 -19.65 2.40 2.16
C SER A 201 -18.80 1.13 2.12
N GLY A 202 -17.54 1.22 1.65
CA GLY A 202 -16.68 0.05 1.42
C GLY A 202 -17.08 -0.77 0.19
N LYS A 203 -18.11 -0.35 -0.56
CA LYS A 203 -18.52 -1.04 -1.78
C LYS A 203 -17.43 -0.94 -2.84
N ALA A 204 -17.07 -2.10 -3.38
CA ALA A 204 -16.05 -2.26 -4.40
C ALA A 204 -16.67 -2.94 -5.64
N GLU A 205 -16.50 -2.32 -6.81
CA GLU A 205 -16.95 -2.87 -8.09
C GLU A 205 -15.78 -3.03 -9.06
N LEU A 206 -15.59 -4.27 -9.55
CA LEU A 206 -14.66 -4.55 -10.65
C LEU A 206 -15.32 -4.25 -11.98
N LYS A 207 -14.68 -3.41 -12.80
CA LYS A 207 -15.13 -3.05 -14.14
C LYS A 207 -14.20 -3.64 -15.20
N SER A 208 -14.74 -3.88 -16.40
CA SER A 208 -13.91 -4.19 -17.57
C SER A 208 -13.01 -3.00 -17.90
N LEU A 209 -11.78 -3.27 -18.34
CA LEU A 209 -10.81 -2.28 -18.83
C LEU A 209 -11.34 -1.48 -20.02
N ASP A 210 -12.26 -2.04 -20.79
CA ASP A 210 -12.83 -1.42 -22.01
C ASP A 210 -13.68 -0.18 -21.71
N ARG A 211 -14.20 -0.04 -20.48
CA ARG A 211 -15.10 1.05 -20.10
C ARG A 211 -14.40 2.37 -19.74
N TRP A 212 -13.07 2.42 -19.71
CA TRP A 212 -12.31 3.63 -19.36
C TRP A 212 -12.19 4.62 -20.53
N ALA A 213 -12.47 4.21 -21.77
CA ALA A 213 -12.29 5.04 -22.97
C ALA A 213 -13.42 6.07 -23.23
N GLY A 214 -14.39 6.22 -22.33
CA GLY A 214 -15.52 7.14 -22.49
C GLY A 214 -15.42 8.36 -21.59
N GLY A 215 -14.51 9.30 -21.88
CA GLY A 215 -14.37 10.51 -21.06
C GLY A 215 -13.47 11.58 -21.69
N GLY A 216 -13.57 11.76 -23.00
CA GLY A 216 -13.10 12.98 -23.65
C GLY A 216 -14.20 14.04 -23.61
N TYR A 217 -13.90 15.18 -22.99
CA TYR A 217 -14.44 16.47 -23.37
C TYR A 217 -13.25 17.40 -23.61
#